data_AF-A0A2B7ZYX2-F1
#
_entry.id   AF-A0A2B7ZYX2-F1
#
_cell.length_a   1.000
_cell.length_b   1.000
_cell.length_c   1.000
_cell.angle_alpha   90.00
_cell.angle_beta   90.00
_cell.angle_gamma   90.00
#
_symmetry.space_group_name_H-M   'P 1'
#
loop_
_entity.id
_entity.type
_entity.pdbx_description
1 polymer ?
#
loop_
_entity_poly.entity_id
_entity_poly.type
_entity_poly.pdbx_seq_one_letter_code
_entity_poly.pdbx_strand_id
1 'polypeptide(L)'
;MMNNIVLPARNAAGAVATGISDYADKGWLPIVHDASLELNVITNAFTGKFDGGNFFVDNFYINRSDANYAGLFGATSGAVISNTGIRGSASPAVTGGRFAGALAGYIQGGSVTRCYAHVAVRCEGNVSTATAVFAGGLLGMLSGDASLSASYSSGNVSGLPSAGAILQIGGLAGSLQGAASSIRNCFASGNIDAGSGVVIFGGGLAGTLSVSIANCYAAGNVACTSQSAQSINLGALGGIIGDAVAHTNCYRNSGAAITANGQPATLKDASIATPKTKAEMQDDAFKNLLNHGASVWGRDSGKNDGLPYIIGVGVGR
;
A
#
# COMPACT_ATOMS: atom_id res chain seq x y z
N MET A 1 -10.42 -3.81 28.60
CA MET A 1 -9.46 -2.80 28.09
C MET A 1 -9.02 -3.27 26.72
N MET A 2 -9.31 -2.52 25.66
CA MET A 2 -8.71 -2.78 24.36
C MET A 2 -7.36 -2.04 24.35
N ASN A 3 -6.29 -2.75 23.98
CA ASN A 3 -4.91 -2.26 23.95
C ASN A 3 -4.33 -2.50 22.54
N ASN A 4 -3.22 -1.84 22.23
CA ASN A 4 -2.45 -2.14 21.03
C ASN A 4 -2.03 -3.61 20.98
N ILE A 5 -1.99 -4.18 19.78
CA ILE A 5 -1.50 -5.53 19.55
C ILE A 5 0.00 -5.43 19.31
N VAL A 6 0.81 -5.76 20.31
CA VAL A 6 2.27 -5.76 20.17
C VAL A 6 2.70 -7.17 19.78
N LEU A 7 3.23 -7.34 18.56
CA LEU A 7 3.73 -8.64 18.12
C LEU A 7 5.01 -9.04 18.87
N PRO A 8 5.26 -10.34 19.12
CA PRO A 8 6.41 -10.80 19.87
C PRO A 8 7.76 -10.39 19.27
N ALA A 9 8.80 -10.37 20.11
CA ALA A 9 10.16 -10.04 19.71
C ALA A 9 10.72 -11.04 18.68
N ARG A 10 11.62 -10.59 17.80
CA ARG A 10 12.21 -11.42 16.74
C ARG A 10 13.40 -12.22 17.27
N ASN A 11 13.10 -13.15 18.16
CA ASN A 11 14.08 -14.03 18.79
C ASN A 11 13.43 -15.37 19.13
N ALA A 12 14.23 -16.30 19.66
CA ALA A 12 13.73 -17.61 20.06
C ALA A 12 12.56 -17.55 21.06
N ALA A 13 12.57 -16.58 21.98
CA ALA A 13 11.48 -16.40 22.94
C ALA A 13 10.16 -15.98 22.26
N GLY A 14 10.21 -15.09 21.26
CA GLY A 14 9.03 -14.73 20.47
C GLY A 14 8.52 -15.87 19.60
N ALA A 15 9.41 -16.70 19.05
CA ALA A 15 9.01 -17.92 18.33
C ALA A 15 8.26 -18.90 19.25
N VAL A 16 8.76 -19.10 20.48
CA VAL A 16 8.05 -19.90 21.50
C VAL A 16 6.69 -19.28 21.85
N ALA A 17 6.62 -17.96 22.05
CA ALA A 17 5.40 -17.26 22.42
C ALA A 17 4.30 -17.32 21.33
N THR A 18 4.70 -17.36 20.06
CA THR A 18 3.77 -17.45 18.92
C THR A 18 3.43 -18.89 18.54
N GLY A 19 4.24 -19.87 18.94
CA GLY A 19 4.16 -21.23 18.42
C GLY A 19 4.58 -21.35 16.94
N ILE A 20 5.21 -20.31 16.39
CA ILE A 20 5.68 -20.27 15.00
C ILE A 20 7.20 -20.47 15.05
N SER A 21 7.66 -21.66 14.64
CA SER A 21 9.06 -22.08 14.78
C SER A 21 10.05 -21.18 14.03
N ASP A 22 9.63 -20.61 12.89
CA ASP A 22 10.45 -19.74 12.05
C ASP A 22 10.26 -18.24 12.34
N TYR A 23 9.49 -17.86 13.37
CA TYR A 23 9.15 -16.46 13.64
C TYR A 23 10.36 -15.56 13.87
N ALA A 24 11.44 -16.10 14.45
CA ALA A 24 12.68 -15.35 14.66
C ALA A 24 13.27 -14.82 13.34
N ASP A 25 13.16 -15.62 12.27
CA ASP A 25 13.75 -15.34 10.96
C ASP A 25 12.74 -14.75 9.97
N LYS A 26 11.49 -15.22 10.04
CA LYS A 26 10.43 -14.97 9.06
C LYS A 26 9.31 -14.07 9.57
N GLY A 27 9.23 -13.86 10.88
CA GLY A 27 8.19 -13.05 11.51
C GLY A 27 6.79 -13.61 11.37
N TRP A 28 5.83 -12.70 11.34
CA TRP A 28 4.40 -12.97 11.23
C TRP A 28 4.10 -13.93 10.07
N LEU A 29 3.28 -14.94 10.36
CA LEU A 29 2.64 -15.75 9.35
C LEU A 29 1.30 -15.08 9.02
N PRO A 30 1.08 -14.61 7.78
CA PRO A 30 -0.14 -13.91 7.41
C PRO A 30 -1.42 -14.66 7.81
N ILE A 31 -2.44 -13.93 8.27
CA ILE A 31 -3.79 -14.49 8.41
C ILE A 31 -4.23 -14.87 7.01
N VAL A 32 -4.40 -16.17 6.78
CA VAL A 32 -4.42 -16.80 5.46
C VAL A 32 -3.09 -16.62 4.74
N HIS A 33 -2.32 -17.71 4.63
CA HIS A 33 -1.01 -17.75 3.97
C HIS A 33 -0.94 -18.74 2.80
N ASP A 34 -2.01 -19.51 2.59
CA ASP A 34 -2.17 -20.62 1.64
C ASP A 34 -3.30 -20.37 0.63
N ALA A 35 -3.66 -19.10 0.41
CA ALA A 35 -4.64 -18.72 -0.59
C ALA A 35 -4.20 -19.15 -1.99
N SER A 36 -5.17 -19.55 -2.83
CA SER A 36 -4.94 -19.80 -4.25
C SER A 36 -5.71 -18.79 -5.09
N LEU A 37 -5.14 -18.39 -6.22
CA LEU A 37 -5.79 -17.53 -7.20
C LEU A 37 -5.93 -18.31 -8.51
N GLU A 38 -7.15 -18.71 -8.83
CA GLU A 38 -7.48 -19.45 -10.04
C GLU A 38 -8.62 -18.74 -10.77
N LEU A 39 -8.47 -18.53 -12.08
CA LEU A 39 -9.48 -17.85 -12.92
C LEU A 39 -10.01 -16.53 -12.32
N ASN A 40 -9.12 -15.75 -11.70
CA ASN A 40 -9.43 -14.50 -11.00
C ASN A 40 -10.33 -14.64 -9.77
N VAL A 41 -10.45 -15.82 -9.18
CA VAL A 41 -11.16 -16.07 -7.92
C VAL A 41 -10.15 -16.50 -6.87
N ILE A 42 -10.20 -15.85 -5.70
CA ILE A 42 -9.37 -16.23 -4.57
C ILE A 42 -10.10 -17.28 -3.72
N THR A 43 -9.41 -18.37 -3.40
CA THR A 43 -9.90 -19.40 -2.46
C THR A 43 -9.05 -19.41 -1.20
N ASN A 44 -9.57 -20.02 -0.13
CA ASN A 44 -8.97 -20.03 1.21
C ASN A 44 -8.75 -18.63 1.80
N ALA A 45 -9.57 -17.65 1.44
CA ALA A 45 -9.41 -16.26 1.90
C ALA A 45 -10.10 -15.97 3.23
N PHE A 46 -9.65 -14.92 3.92
CA PHE A 46 -10.36 -14.39 5.09
C PHE A 46 -11.62 -13.67 4.60
N THR A 47 -12.79 -14.08 5.08
CA THR A 47 -14.10 -13.53 4.69
C THR A 47 -14.82 -12.80 5.84
N GLY A 48 -14.15 -12.70 7.00
CA GLY A 48 -14.74 -12.17 8.22
C GLY A 48 -14.71 -10.64 8.32
N LYS A 49 -15.02 -10.16 9.52
CA LYS A 49 -14.87 -8.76 9.93
C LYS A 49 -13.69 -8.62 10.89
N PHE A 50 -12.80 -7.67 10.62
CA PHE A 50 -11.76 -7.22 11.52
C PHE A 50 -11.97 -5.74 11.83
N ASP A 51 -12.29 -5.43 13.08
CA ASP A 51 -12.29 -4.07 13.60
C ASP A 51 -11.12 -3.93 14.57
N GLY A 52 -10.11 -3.15 14.19
CA GLY A 52 -8.93 -2.90 15.01
C GLY A 52 -9.22 -2.03 16.23
N GLY A 53 -10.46 -1.57 16.43
CA GLY A 53 -10.87 -0.84 17.63
C GLY A 53 -10.20 0.53 17.77
N ASN A 54 -9.65 1.07 16.67
CA ASN A 54 -8.80 2.25 16.64
C ASN A 54 -7.41 2.06 17.28
N PHE A 55 -6.93 0.82 17.40
CA PHE A 55 -5.58 0.49 17.88
C PHE A 55 -4.60 0.24 16.74
N PHE A 56 -3.34 0.01 17.08
CA PHE A 56 -2.34 -0.42 16.11
C PHE A 56 -1.77 -1.81 16.43
N VAL A 57 -1.37 -2.49 15.36
CA VAL A 57 -0.45 -3.63 15.40
C VAL A 57 0.97 -3.07 15.38
N ASP A 58 1.73 -3.32 16.44
CA ASP A 58 3.11 -2.84 16.61
C ASP A 58 4.13 -3.97 16.48
N ASN A 59 5.39 -3.60 16.31
CA ASN A 59 6.52 -4.51 16.07
C ASN A 59 6.26 -5.44 14.86
N PHE A 60 5.54 -4.93 13.86
CA PHE A 60 5.16 -5.72 12.69
C PHE A 60 6.38 -6.14 11.86
N TYR A 61 6.42 -7.40 11.45
CA TYR A 61 7.51 -7.96 10.65
C TYR A 61 7.08 -9.21 9.89
N ILE A 62 7.35 -9.25 8.59
CA ILE A 62 7.21 -10.40 7.70
C ILE A 62 8.47 -10.43 6.84
N ASN A 63 9.17 -11.56 6.79
CA ASN A 63 10.33 -11.77 5.94
C ASN A 63 10.20 -13.07 5.15
N ARG A 64 9.19 -13.11 4.28
CA ARG A 64 8.75 -14.30 3.53
C ARG A 64 8.73 -13.96 2.03
N SER A 65 9.92 -13.76 1.44
CA SER A 65 10.08 -13.45 0.01
C SER A 65 9.56 -14.56 -0.92
N ASP A 66 9.39 -15.77 -0.39
CA ASP A 66 8.80 -16.94 -1.00
C ASP A 66 7.26 -16.99 -0.89
N ALA A 67 6.65 -16.18 -0.01
CA ALA A 67 5.20 -16.15 0.15
C ALA A 67 4.54 -15.22 -0.87
N ASN A 68 3.57 -15.75 -1.62
CA ASN A 68 2.83 -14.96 -2.60
C ASN A 68 1.97 -13.86 -1.97
N TYR A 69 1.51 -14.04 -0.74
CA TYR A 69 0.56 -13.14 -0.10
C TYR A 69 1.13 -12.65 1.23
N ALA A 70 1.68 -11.44 1.24
CA ALA A 70 2.33 -10.85 2.41
C ALA A 70 1.55 -9.63 2.91
N GLY A 71 1.17 -9.68 4.19
CA GLY A 71 0.50 -8.63 4.94
C GLY A 71 -0.02 -9.18 6.26
N LEU A 72 -0.66 -8.33 7.08
CA LEU A 72 -1.37 -8.81 8.28
C LEU A 72 -2.35 -9.92 7.88
N PHE A 73 -3.07 -9.68 6.78
CA PHE A 73 -3.81 -10.67 6.02
C PHE A 73 -3.03 -11.02 4.74
N GLY A 74 -2.86 -12.30 4.42
CA GLY A 74 -2.33 -12.64 3.10
C GLY A 74 -3.38 -12.33 2.04
N ALA A 75 -4.58 -12.88 2.22
CA ALA A 75 -5.67 -12.79 1.26
C ALA A 75 -7.03 -12.63 1.94
N THR A 76 -7.89 -11.80 1.34
CA THR A 76 -9.26 -11.59 1.82
C THR A 76 -10.26 -11.64 0.67
N SER A 77 -11.49 -12.10 0.96
CA SER A 77 -12.59 -12.15 0.00
C SER A 77 -13.88 -11.69 0.65
N GLY A 78 -14.45 -10.57 0.20
CA GLY A 78 -15.67 -9.98 0.78
C GLY A 78 -15.52 -9.51 2.25
N ALA A 79 -14.30 -9.44 2.78
CA ALA A 79 -14.05 -9.10 4.17
C ALA A 79 -14.26 -7.61 4.47
N VAL A 80 -14.53 -7.31 5.75
CA VAL A 80 -14.63 -5.93 6.25
C VAL A 80 -13.50 -5.68 7.24
N ILE A 81 -12.55 -4.82 6.87
CA ILE A 81 -11.39 -4.47 7.69
C ILE A 81 -11.45 -2.99 8.04
N SER A 82 -11.34 -2.65 9.32
CA SER A 82 -11.46 -1.25 9.75
C SER A 82 -10.65 -0.88 10.98
N ASN A 83 -10.40 0.44 11.13
CA ASN A 83 -9.91 1.08 12.35
C ASN A 83 -8.60 0.50 12.91
N THR A 84 -7.61 0.25 12.06
CA THR A 84 -6.31 -0.30 12.51
C THR A 84 -5.11 0.43 11.91
N GLY A 85 -4.09 0.65 12.73
CA GLY A 85 -2.77 1.06 12.28
C GLY A 85 -1.79 -0.11 12.24
N ILE A 86 -0.77 -0.05 11.38
CA ILE A 86 0.36 -0.99 11.38
C ILE A 86 1.66 -0.21 11.52
N ARG A 87 2.47 -0.60 12.51
CA ARG A 87 3.75 0.02 12.86
C ARG A 87 4.80 -1.05 13.20
N GLY A 88 6.06 -0.65 13.09
CA GLY A 88 7.20 -1.49 13.39
C GLY A 88 8.50 -0.76 13.08
N SER A 89 9.59 -1.23 13.67
CA SER A 89 10.93 -0.64 13.52
C SER A 89 11.78 -1.31 12.42
N ALA A 90 11.31 -2.40 11.82
CA ALA A 90 12.01 -3.00 10.69
C ALA A 90 11.92 -2.14 9.43
N SER A 91 12.98 -2.19 8.63
CA SER A 91 12.99 -1.62 7.29
C SER A 91 13.76 -2.56 6.33
N PRO A 92 13.08 -3.26 5.41
CA PRO A 92 11.62 -3.35 5.28
C PRO A 92 11.00 -4.15 6.45
N ALA A 93 9.79 -3.77 6.86
CA ALA A 93 8.98 -4.55 7.79
C ALA A 93 8.24 -5.68 7.10
N VAL A 94 7.90 -5.52 5.82
CA VAL A 94 7.27 -6.58 5.02
C VAL A 94 8.16 -6.84 3.82
N THR A 95 8.73 -8.05 3.76
CA THR A 95 9.31 -8.61 2.55
C THR A 95 8.43 -9.77 2.10
N GLY A 96 7.81 -9.63 0.93
CA GLY A 96 6.92 -10.64 0.32
C GLY A 96 7.32 -11.01 -1.11
N GLY A 97 6.70 -12.05 -1.64
CA GLY A 97 6.92 -12.53 -3.01
C GLY A 97 6.12 -11.73 -4.04
N ARG A 98 4.85 -12.11 -4.24
CA ARG A 98 4.03 -11.62 -5.37
C ARG A 98 3.08 -10.48 -5.03
N PHE A 99 2.37 -10.54 -3.92
CA PHE A 99 1.40 -9.55 -3.48
C PHE A 99 1.80 -9.07 -2.08
N ALA A 100 2.41 -7.91 -1.99
CA ALA A 100 2.95 -7.37 -0.75
C ALA A 100 2.26 -6.06 -0.37
N GLY A 101 1.63 -6.05 0.80
CA GLY A 101 1.11 -4.85 1.45
C GLY A 101 1.09 -5.02 2.95
N ALA A 102 1.33 -3.94 3.72
CA ALA A 102 1.40 -4.08 5.17
C ALA A 102 0.09 -4.64 5.78
N LEU A 103 -1.06 -4.17 5.31
CA LEU A 103 -2.36 -4.63 5.78
C LEU A 103 -2.79 -5.92 5.09
N ALA A 104 -2.74 -5.95 3.76
CA ALA A 104 -3.14 -7.13 3.00
C ALA A 104 -2.29 -7.33 1.75
N GLY A 105 -1.95 -8.59 1.46
CA GLY A 105 -1.38 -8.97 0.17
C GLY A 105 -2.41 -8.76 -0.94
N TYR A 106 -3.57 -9.42 -0.84
CA TYR A 106 -4.64 -9.33 -1.84
C TYR A 106 -6.03 -9.20 -1.18
N ILE A 107 -6.82 -8.25 -1.66
CA ILE A 107 -8.24 -8.07 -1.36
C ILE A 107 -9.08 -8.30 -2.62
N GLN A 108 -10.03 -9.23 -2.56
CA GLN A 108 -11.08 -9.42 -3.55
C GLN A 108 -12.45 -9.08 -2.95
N GLY A 109 -13.06 -7.97 -3.36
CA GLY A 109 -14.32 -7.49 -2.77
C GLY A 109 -14.21 -7.06 -1.31
N GLY A 110 -15.32 -6.64 -0.72
CA GLY A 110 -15.38 -6.17 0.66
C GLY A 110 -14.97 -4.69 0.85
N SER A 111 -14.50 -4.34 2.03
CA SER A 111 -14.17 -2.96 2.38
C SER A 111 -12.99 -2.81 3.34
N VAL A 112 -12.12 -1.85 3.07
CA VAL A 112 -11.08 -1.36 3.99
C VAL A 112 -11.37 0.08 4.33
N THR A 113 -11.49 0.40 5.61
CA THR A 113 -11.84 1.76 6.05
C THR A 113 -11.05 2.18 7.28
N ARG A 114 -10.47 3.39 7.28
CA ARG A 114 -9.73 3.92 8.42
C ARG A 114 -8.56 3.03 8.84
N CYS A 115 -7.78 2.57 7.86
CA CYS A 115 -6.60 1.77 8.08
C CYS A 115 -5.34 2.49 7.61
N TYR A 116 -4.21 2.30 8.31
CA TYR A 116 -2.94 2.85 7.82
C TYR A 116 -1.74 1.97 8.11
N ALA A 117 -0.66 2.22 7.37
CA ALA A 117 0.64 1.61 7.58
C ALA A 117 1.75 2.67 7.67
N HIS A 118 2.57 2.58 8.70
CA HIS A 118 3.82 3.34 8.86
C HIS A 118 4.99 2.36 8.96
N VAL A 119 5.16 1.55 7.92
CA VAL A 119 6.24 0.56 7.81
C VAL A 119 6.67 0.41 6.36
N ALA A 120 7.96 0.15 6.13
CA ALA A 120 8.46 -0.07 4.78
C ALA A 120 8.05 -1.46 4.24
N VAL A 121 7.67 -1.52 2.97
CA VAL A 121 7.24 -2.73 2.25
C VAL A 121 8.17 -3.00 1.07
N ARG A 122 8.50 -4.26 0.84
CA ARG A 122 9.34 -4.72 -0.24
C ARG A 122 8.78 -5.99 -0.87
N CYS A 123 8.75 -6.05 -2.20
CA CYS A 123 8.54 -7.31 -2.92
C CYS A 123 9.83 -7.84 -3.56
N GLU A 124 10.05 -9.14 -3.48
CA GLU A 124 11.21 -9.85 -4.05
C GLU A 124 10.79 -11.08 -4.86
N GLY A 125 9.59 -11.08 -5.43
CA GLY A 125 8.99 -12.23 -6.09
C GLY A 125 9.95 -12.94 -7.06
N ASN A 126 10.28 -14.18 -6.75
CA ASN A 126 10.94 -15.11 -7.66
C ASN A 126 9.86 -15.80 -8.50
N VAL A 127 9.33 -15.07 -9.48
CA VAL A 127 8.26 -15.55 -10.35
C VAL A 127 8.78 -15.87 -11.75
N SER A 128 8.06 -16.71 -12.47
CA SER A 128 8.33 -16.99 -13.88
C SER A 128 8.20 -15.72 -14.74
N THR A 129 8.77 -15.77 -15.94
CA THR A 129 8.68 -14.67 -16.92
C THR A 129 7.23 -14.28 -17.19
N ALA A 130 6.99 -12.97 -17.32
CA ALA A 130 5.68 -12.34 -17.56
C ALA A 130 4.64 -12.43 -16.42
N THR A 131 5.02 -12.87 -15.22
CA THR A 131 4.12 -12.79 -14.06
C THR A 131 4.16 -11.40 -13.42
N ALA A 132 2.99 -10.85 -13.11
CA ALA A 132 2.88 -9.57 -12.40
C ALA A 132 3.13 -9.73 -10.89
N VAL A 133 3.96 -8.85 -10.35
CA VAL A 133 4.28 -8.67 -8.92
C VAL A 133 3.75 -7.31 -8.49
N PHE A 134 3.13 -7.26 -7.32
CA PHE A 134 2.38 -6.13 -6.81
C PHE A 134 2.88 -5.74 -5.42
N ALA A 135 3.31 -4.50 -5.27
CA ALA A 135 3.73 -3.96 -3.99
C ALA A 135 3.06 -2.61 -3.70
N GLY A 136 2.47 -2.49 -2.53
CA GLY A 136 1.99 -1.22 -2.00
C GLY A 136 2.26 -1.08 -0.53
N GLY A 137 2.32 0.16 -0.04
CA GLY A 137 2.60 0.40 1.37
C GLY A 137 1.49 -0.11 2.29
N LEU A 138 0.23 -0.11 1.83
CA LEU A 138 -0.90 -0.67 2.57
C LEU A 138 -1.37 -2.01 1.97
N LEU A 139 -1.54 -2.08 0.66
CA LEU A 139 -2.13 -3.23 -0.05
C LEU A 139 -1.23 -3.73 -1.19
N GLY A 140 -1.13 -5.03 -1.42
CA GLY A 140 -0.53 -5.53 -2.67
C GLY A 140 -1.46 -5.27 -3.85
N MET A 141 -2.65 -5.87 -3.82
CA MET A 141 -3.69 -5.68 -4.84
C MET A 141 -5.09 -5.58 -4.22
N LEU A 142 -5.94 -4.75 -4.82
CA LEU A 142 -7.37 -4.66 -4.53
C LEU A 142 -8.17 -4.86 -5.83
N SER A 143 -9.13 -5.77 -5.82
CA SER A 143 -10.00 -6.10 -6.96
C SER A 143 -11.42 -6.49 -6.51
N GLY A 144 -12.26 -6.94 -7.45
CA GLY A 144 -13.56 -7.56 -7.13
C GLY A 144 -14.58 -6.57 -6.55
N ASP A 145 -14.57 -5.32 -7.03
CA ASP A 145 -15.47 -4.26 -6.58
C ASP A 145 -15.35 -3.91 -5.08
N ALA A 146 -14.15 -4.10 -4.53
CA ALA A 146 -13.83 -3.70 -3.17
C ALA A 146 -13.78 -2.17 -2.99
N SER A 147 -14.02 -1.71 -1.76
CA SER A 147 -13.87 -0.31 -1.38
C SER A 147 -12.66 -0.07 -0.49
N LEU A 148 -12.00 1.07 -0.68
CA LEU A 148 -10.92 1.55 0.18
C LEU A 148 -11.19 3.01 0.53
N SER A 149 -11.33 3.30 1.82
CA SER A 149 -11.63 4.66 2.25
C SER A 149 -10.86 5.09 3.49
N ALA A 150 -10.64 6.40 3.61
CA ALA A 150 -10.07 7.00 4.83
C ALA A 150 -8.74 6.34 5.26
N SER A 151 -7.90 5.93 4.31
CA SER A 151 -6.77 5.03 4.57
C SER A 151 -5.49 5.53 3.94
N TYR A 152 -4.34 5.24 4.55
CA TYR A 152 -3.08 5.76 4.04
C TYR A 152 -1.86 4.88 4.29
N SER A 153 -0.79 5.14 3.56
CA SER A 153 0.54 4.59 3.86
C SER A 153 1.57 5.72 3.91
N SER A 154 2.46 5.66 4.89
CA SER A 154 3.60 6.59 5.02
C SER A 154 4.95 5.89 4.95
N GLY A 155 4.95 4.55 4.85
CA GLY A 155 6.19 3.78 4.74
C GLY A 155 6.69 3.68 3.29
N ASN A 156 8.01 3.61 3.13
CA ASN A 156 8.63 3.47 1.81
C ASN A 156 8.26 2.13 1.16
N VAL A 157 8.14 2.11 -0.16
CA VAL A 157 7.84 0.90 -0.93
C VAL A 157 8.97 0.63 -1.90
N SER A 158 9.45 -0.61 -1.93
CA SER A 158 10.48 -1.04 -2.88
C SER A 158 10.12 -2.35 -3.56
N GLY A 159 10.75 -2.62 -4.69
CA GLY A 159 10.56 -3.87 -5.41
C GLY A 159 11.81 -4.23 -6.19
N LEU A 160 12.27 -5.48 -6.02
CA LEU A 160 13.34 -6.08 -6.83
C LEU A 160 12.95 -7.53 -7.18
N PRO A 161 11.86 -7.75 -7.94
CA PRO A 161 11.49 -9.09 -8.37
C PRO A 161 12.49 -9.66 -9.38
N SER A 162 12.36 -10.96 -9.69
CA SER A 162 13.17 -11.63 -10.71
C SER A 162 13.10 -10.92 -12.06
N ALA A 163 14.15 -11.08 -12.88
CA ALA A 163 14.35 -10.33 -14.12
C ALA A 163 13.22 -10.49 -15.17
N GLY A 164 12.32 -11.46 -15.00
CA GLY A 164 11.18 -11.71 -15.89
C GLY A 164 9.85 -11.09 -15.44
N ALA A 165 9.78 -10.47 -14.26
CA ALA A 165 8.53 -10.02 -13.67
C ALA A 165 8.07 -8.64 -14.19
N ILE A 166 6.76 -8.47 -14.29
CA ILE A 166 6.13 -7.15 -14.47
C ILE A 166 5.86 -6.59 -13.08
N LEU A 167 6.49 -5.48 -12.74
CA LEU A 167 6.32 -4.85 -11.44
C LEU A 167 5.22 -3.80 -11.49
N GLN A 168 4.21 -3.93 -10.63
CA GLN A 168 3.25 -2.88 -10.31
C GLN A 168 3.50 -2.41 -8.89
N ILE A 169 3.92 -1.16 -8.74
CA ILE A 169 4.32 -0.61 -7.45
C ILE A 169 3.66 0.73 -7.19
N GLY A 170 3.11 0.91 -6.00
CA GLY A 170 2.58 2.20 -5.58
C GLY A 170 2.72 2.48 -4.11
N GLY A 171 2.57 3.74 -3.73
CA GLY A 171 2.75 4.16 -2.33
C GLY A 171 1.67 3.59 -1.41
N LEU A 172 0.42 3.47 -1.91
CA LEU A 172 -0.71 2.91 -1.18
C LEU A 172 -0.96 1.44 -1.57
N ALA A 173 -1.02 1.16 -2.88
CA ALA A 173 -1.32 -0.16 -3.41
C ALA A 173 -0.42 -0.52 -4.61
N GLY A 174 -0.14 -1.79 -4.86
CA GLY A 174 0.44 -2.19 -6.15
C GLY A 174 -0.55 -2.02 -7.30
N SER A 175 -1.79 -2.44 -7.08
CA SER A 175 -2.86 -2.34 -8.08
C SER A 175 -4.23 -2.10 -7.43
N LEU A 176 -5.00 -1.18 -8.00
CA LEU A 176 -6.39 -0.91 -7.65
C LEU A 176 -7.25 -1.14 -8.89
N GLN A 177 -8.15 -2.14 -8.82
CA GLN A 177 -8.97 -2.60 -9.94
C GLN A 177 -10.42 -2.88 -9.50
N GLY A 178 -11.34 -2.97 -10.47
CA GLY A 178 -12.77 -3.25 -10.28
C GLY A 178 -13.63 -2.07 -10.72
N ALA A 179 -14.54 -2.30 -11.66
CA ALA A 179 -15.31 -1.23 -12.29
C ALA A 179 -16.22 -0.50 -11.29
N ALA A 180 -16.73 -1.21 -10.28
CA ALA A 180 -17.55 -0.63 -9.22
C ALA A 180 -16.76 -0.34 -7.93
N SER A 181 -15.45 -0.60 -7.92
CA SER A 181 -14.59 -0.25 -6.78
C SER A 181 -14.60 1.26 -6.53
N SER A 182 -14.63 1.65 -5.24
CA SER A 182 -14.59 3.05 -4.84
C SER A 182 -13.41 3.32 -3.91
N ILE A 183 -12.47 4.17 -4.35
CA ILE A 183 -11.32 4.57 -3.55
C ILE A 183 -11.47 6.05 -3.20
N ARG A 184 -11.60 6.37 -1.91
CA ARG A 184 -11.90 7.75 -1.48
C ARG A 184 -11.12 8.17 -0.26
N ASN A 185 -10.71 9.43 -0.20
CA ASN A 185 -10.04 9.99 0.97
C ASN A 185 -8.85 9.08 1.34
N CYS A 186 -7.93 8.84 0.41
CA CYS A 186 -6.78 7.96 0.63
C CYS A 186 -5.49 8.60 0.14
N PHE A 187 -4.37 8.29 0.77
CA PHE A 187 -3.10 8.86 0.33
C PHE A 187 -1.89 7.99 0.61
N ALA A 188 -0.79 8.34 -0.03
CA ALA A 188 0.52 7.80 0.31
C ALA A 188 1.59 8.90 0.41
N SER A 189 2.48 8.79 1.38
CA SER A 189 3.60 9.73 1.58
C SER A 189 4.98 9.09 1.60
N GLY A 190 5.06 7.76 1.66
CA GLY A 190 6.33 7.04 1.56
C GLY A 190 6.94 7.15 0.16
N ASN A 191 8.27 7.10 0.09
CA ASN A 191 9.00 7.09 -1.18
C ASN A 191 8.94 5.71 -1.83
N ILE A 192 8.97 5.69 -3.16
CA ILE A 192 9.09 4.48 -3.96
C ILE A 192 10.50 4.43 -4.56
N ASP A 193 11.19 3.31 -4.35
CA ASP A 193 12.46 2.99 -5.00
C ASP A 193 12.46 1.53 -5.47
N ALA A 194 12.40 1.33 -6.79
CA ALA A 194 12.22 -0.01 -7.35
C ALA A 194 13.00 -0.25 -8.63
N GLY A 195 13.30 -1.53 -8.87
CA GLY A 195 13.85 -1.97 -10.13
C GLY A 195 13.29 -3.31 -10.61
N SER A 196 13.26 -3.48 -11.93
CA SER A 196 12.83 -4.72 -12.58
C SER A 196 13.63 -4.94 -13.87
N GLY A 197 13.77 -6.21 -14.29
CA GLY A 197 14.38 -6.56 -15.57
C GLY A 197 13.47 -6.35 -16.78
N VAL A 198 12.14 -6.29 -16.59
CA VAL A 198 11.15 -6.13 -17.68
C VAL A 198 10.43 -4.79 -17.55
N VAL A 199 9.17 -4.78 -17.12
CA VAL A 199 8.28 -3.62 -17.09
C VAL A 199 7.99 -3.20 -15.65
N ILE A 200 7.92 -1.88 -15.45
CA ILE A 200 7.53 -1.24 -14.20
C ILE A 200 6.37 -0.29 -14.49
N PHE A 201 5.29 -0.47 -13.74
CA PHE A 201 4.20 0.48 -13.59
C PHE A 201 4.28 1.06 -12.18
N GLY A 202 4.76 2.29 -12.09
CA GLY A 202 4.98 2.97 -10.81
C GLY A 202 4.03 4.15 -10.66
N GLY A 203 3.36 4.28 -9.52
CA GLY A 203 2.55 5.47 -9.23
C GLY A 203 2.58 5.83 -7.76
N GLY A 204 2.61 7.11 -7.44
CA GLY A 204 2.68 7.55 -6.04
C GLY A 204 1.52 7.01 -5.19
N LEU A 205 0.35 6.74 -5.78
CA LEU A 205 -0.77 6.07 -5.11
C LEU A 205 -0.81 4.56 -5.45
N ALA A 206 -0.87 4.21 -6.73
CA ALA A 206 -0.91 2.84 -7.20
C ALA A 206 -0.09 2.61 -8.47
N GLY A 207 0.48 1.41 -8.66
CA GLY A 207 1.13 1.06 -9.94
C GLY A 207 0.12 1.04 -11.10
N THR A 208 -1.02 0.40 -10.88
CA THR A 208 -2.19 0.46 -11.77
C THR A 208 -3.39 1.03 -11.03
N LEU A 209 -4.03 2.01 -11.67
CA LEU A 209 -5.20 2.73 -11.17
C LEU A 209 -6.34 2.62 -12.19
N SER A 210 -7.05 1.49 -12.16
CA SER A 210 -8.18 1.19 -13.05
C SER A 210 -9.50 1.27 -12.30
N VAL A 211 -9.65 2.30 -11.47
CA VAL A 211 -10.81 2.54 -10.59
C VAL A 211 -11.09 4.03 -10.48
N SER A 212 -12.33 4.39 -10.14
CA SER A 212 -12.65 5.79 -9.84
C SER A 212 -12.09 6.18 -8.47
N ILE A 213 -11.44 7.34 -8.39
CA ILE A 213 -10.86 7.86 -7.15
C ILE A 213 -11.33 9.27 -6.82
N ALA A 214 -11.50 9.56 -5.54
CA ALA A 214 -11.87 10.89 -5.08
C ALA A 214 -11.13 11.33 -3.81
N ASN A 215 -10.70 12.59 -3.76
CA ASN A 215 -10.03 13.18 -2.60
C ASN A 215 -8.76 12.39 -2.21
N CYS A 216 -7.98 11.98 -3.20
CA CYS A 216 -6.78 11.18 -2.99
C CYS A 216 -5.52 11.97 -3.34
N TYR A 217 -4.39 11.64 -2.70
CA TYR A 217 -3.12 12.28 -3.06
C TYR A 217 -1.90 11.40 -2.85
N ALA A 218 -0.80 11.77 -3.48
CA ALA A 218 0.51 11.18 -3.24
C ALA A 218 1.56 12.27 -2.97
N ALA A 219 2.42 12.03 -1.98
CA ALA A 219 3.42 13.01 -1.54
C ALA A 219 4.88 12.56 -1.68
N GLY A 220 5.14 11.25 -1.75
CA GLY A 220 6.48 10.68 -1.83
C GLY A 220 7.09 10.75 -3.24
N ASN A 221 8.42 10.62 -3.29
CA ASN A 221 9.17 10.49 -4.54
C ASN A 221 8.90 9.12 -5.19
N VAL A 222 9.05 9.04 -6.51
CA VAL A 222 8.95 7.78 -7.26
C VAL A 222 10.18 7.62 -8.14
N ALA A 223 11.08 6.73 -7.74
CA ALA A 223 12.28 6.39 -8.50
C ALA A 223 12.17 4.94 -8.98
N CYS A 224 12.25 4.72 -10.29
CA CYS A 224 12.23 3.39 -10.87
C CYS A 224 13.38 3.20 -11.87
N THR A 225 14.01 2.04 -11.83
CA THR A 225 15.14 1.68 -12.70
C THR A 225 14.86 0.35 -13.42
N SER A 226 14.96 0.33 -14.74
CA SER A 226 14.79 -0.90 -15.54
C SER A 226 15.99 -1.13 -16.44
N GLN A 227 16.36 -2.40 -16.60
CA GLN A 227 17.42 -2.84 -17.51
C GLN A 227 17.00 -2.70 -18.99
N SER A 228 15.71 -2.52 -19.27
CA SER A 228 15.18 -2.26 -20.62
C SER A 228 14.61 -0.85 -20.71
N ALA A 229 15.19 -0.03 -21.59
CA ALA A 229 14.96 1.42 -21.67
C ALA A 229 13.51 1.86 -22.02
N GLN A 230 12.64 0.95 -22.45
CA GLN A 230 11.27 1.25 -22.92
C GLN A 230 10.16 0.83 -21.94
N SER A 231 10.52 0.43 -20.73
CA SER A 231 9.63 -0.40 -19.91
C SER A 231 9.18 0.24 -18.60
N ILE A 232 9.36 1.54 -18.40
CA ILE A 232 8.96 2.24 -17.17
C ILE A 232 7.83 3.23 -17.47
N ASN A 233 6.67 3.00 -16.87
CA ASN A 233 5.50 3.88 -16.96
C ASN A 233 5.22 4.43 -15.56
N LEU A 234 5.46 5.74 -15.39
CA LEU A 234 5.30 6.41 -14.10
C LEU A 234 4.18 7.42 -14.13
N GLY A 235 3.45 7.51 -13.03
CA GLY A 235 2.54 8.62 -12.75
C GLY A 235 2.75 9.16 -11.34
N ALA A 236 2.22 10.35 -11.09
CA ALA A 236 2.22 10.90 -9.74
C ALA A 236 1.26 10.15 -8.81
N LEU A 237 0.16 9.62 -9.35
CA LEU A 237 -0.84 8.77 -8.72
C LEU A 237 -0.80 7.36 -9.32
N GLY A 238 -0.77 7.21 -10.65
CA GLY A 238 -0.89 5.93 -11.35
C GLY A 238 0.04 5.75 -12.55
N GLY A 239 0.77 4.62 -12.61
CA GLY A 239 1.59 4.26 -13.77
C GLY A 239 0.78 3.75 -14.98
N ILE A 240 -0.39 3.17 -14.69
CA ILE A 240 -1.49 2.91 -15.65
C ILE A 240 -2.74 3.58 -15.10
N ILE A 241 -3.46 4.29 -15.96
CA ILE A 241 -4.76 4.91 -15.66
C ILE A 241 -5.83 4.27 -16.55
N GLY A 242 -6.96 3.87 -15.98
CA GLY A 242 -8.09 3.34 -16.77
C GLY A 242 -8.82 4.42 -17.58
N ASP A 243 -9.17 4.12 -18.82
CA ASP A 243 -9.69 5.11 -19.80
C ASP A 243 -11.10 5.67 -19.51
N ALA A 244 -11.87 5.03 -18.61
CA ALA A 244 -13.27 5.37 -18.32
C ALA A 244 -13.57 5.58 -16.82
N VAL A 245 -12.56 5.92 -16.02
CA VAL A 245 -12.70 6.09 -14.57
C VAL A 245 -12.70 7.56 -14.16
N ALA A 246 -13.56 7.90 -13.21
CA ALA A 246 -13.69 9.28 -12.72
C ALA A 246 -12.60 9.58 -11.69
N HIS A 247 -11.92 10.72 -11.87
CA HIS A 247 -10.91 11.23 -10.94
C HIS A 247 -11.36 12.60 -10.45
N THR A 248 -11.58 12.77 -9.15
CA THR A 248 -12.08 14.02 -8.58
C THR A 248 -11.23 14.44 -7.39
N ASN A 249 -10.83 15.72 -7.33
CA ASN A 249 -10.03 16.25 -6.22
C ASN A 249 -8.79 15.38 -5.92
N CYS A 250 -8.00 15.11 -6.96
CA CYS A 250 -6.81 14.27 -6.84
C CYS A 250 -5.55 15.13 -6.95
N TYR A 251 -4.60 14.92 -6.05
CA TYR A 251 -3.45 15.82 -5.88
C TYR A 251 -2.10 15.11 -5.86
N ARG A 252 -1.05 15.80 -6.26
CA ARG A 252 0.34 15.32 -6.14
C ARG A 252 1.23 16.35 -5.49
N ASN A 253 2.25 15.91 -4.77
CA ASN A 253 3.28 16.81 -4.28
C ASN A 253 4.08 17.34 -5.48
N SER A 254 4.06 18.66 -5.68
CA SER A 254 4.73 19.32 -6.79
C SER A 254 6.26 19.26 -6.67
N GLY A 255 6.78 19.08 -5.45
CA GLY A 255 8.20 18.88 -5.18
C GLY A 255 8.66 17.42 -5.16
N ALA A 256 7.77 16.45 -5.39
CA ALA A 256 8.16 15.05 -5.46
C ALA A 256 8.94 14.78 -6.75
N ALA A 257 10.13 14.18 -6.62
CA ALA A 257 10.92 13.74 -7.74
C ALA A 257 10.33 12.44 -8.30
N ILE A 258 9.98 12.44 -9.59
CA ILE A 258 9.49 11.26 -10.30
C ILE A 258 10.48 10.96 -11.42
N THR A 259 11.24 9.87 -11.28
CA THR A 259 12.36 9.55 -12.16
C THR A 259 12.32 8.13 -12.69
N ALA A 260 12.64 8.00 -13.97
CA ALA A 260 12.87 6.75 -14.67
C ALA A 260 14.35 6.69 -15.07
N ASN A 261 15.09 5.68 -14.58
CA ASN A 261 16.54 5.53 -14.81
C ASN A 261 17.33 6.81 -14.43
N GLY A 262 16.96 7.43 -13.32
CA GLY A 262 17.60 8.66 -12.81
C GLY A 262 17.23 9.95 -13.57
N GLN A 263 16.41 9.88 -14.62
CA GLN A 263 15.96 11.05 -15.37
C GLN A 263 14.50 11.40 -15.03
N PRO A 264 14.10 12.68 -15.04
CA PRO A 264 12.70 13.06 -14.86
C PRO A 264 11.76 12.34 -15.85
N ALA A 265 10.68 11.77 -15.33
CA ALA A 265 9.73 11.01 -16.16
C ALA A 265 8.61 11.88 -16.72
N THR A 266 8.10 11.50 -17.90
CA THR A 266 6.81 12.01 -18.40
C THR A 266 5.68 11.24 -17.72
N LEU A 267 4.82 11.96 -16.99
CA LEU A 267 3.78 11.35 -16.18
C LEU A 267 2.61 10.85 -17.03
N LYS A 268 2.16 9.62 -16.77
CA LYS A 268 0.99 9.02 -17.44
C LYS A 268 -0.35 9.61 -17.02
N ASP A 269 -0.35 10.39 -15.94
CA ASP A 269 -1.55 10.83 -15.24
C ASP A 269 -1.54 12.34 -14.94
N ALA A 270 -0.77 13.10 -15.70
CA ALA A 270 -0.63 14.54 -15.53
C ALA A 270 -1.98 15.29 -15.58
N SER A 271 -2.96 14.77 -16.31
CA SER A 271 -4.30 15.36 -16.46
C SER A 271 -5.22 15.15 -15.25
N ILE A 272 -4.90 14.20 -14.36
CA ILE A 272 -5.77 13.84 -13.23
C ILE A 272 -5.18 14.21 -11.86
N ALA A 273 -3.90 14.60 -11.83
CA ALA A 273 -3.17 14.89 -10.59
C ALA A 273 -2.83 16.38 -10.47
N THR A 274 -3.65 17.12 -9.72
CA THR A 274 -3.45 18.55 -9.47
C THR A 274 -2.23 18.78 -8.56
N PRO A 275 -1.23 19.59 -8.97
CA PRO A 275 -0.05 19.83 -8.14
C PRO A 275 -0.38 20.65 -6.88
N LYS A 276 0.20 20.25 -5.75
CA LYS A 276 0.22 20.97 -4.48
C LYS A 276 1.62 20.85 -3.86
N THR A 277 2.13 21.91 -3.26
CA THR A 277 3.39 21.81 -2.49
C THR A 277 3.19 20.97 -1.24
N LYS A 278 4.27 20.41 -0.69
CA LYS A 278 4.20 19.71 0.61
C LYS A 278 3.64 20.62 1.72
N ALA A 279 4.01 21.91 1.72
CA ALA A 279 3.49 22.89 2.67
C ALA A 279 1.96 23.02 2.58
N GLU A 280 1.41 23.21 1.37
CA GLU A 280 -0.05 23.23 1.17
C GLU A 280 -0.71 21.94 1.66
N MET A 281 -0.06 20.78 1.46
CA MET A 281 -0.58 19.49 1.93
C MET A 281 -0.60 19.35 3.47
N GLN A 282 0.20 20.13 4.18
CA GLN A 282 0.29 20.14 5.65
C GLN A 282 -0.67 21.18 6.29
N ASP A 283 -1.37 21.97 5.46
CA ASP A 283 -2.28 23.02 5.94
C ASP A 283 -3.68 22.50 6.27
N ASP A 284 -4.35 23.22 7.18
CA ASP A 284 -5.73 22.91 7.58
C ASP A 284 -6.71 22.99 6.40
N ALA A 285 -6.46 23.88 5.45
CA ALA A 285 -7.28 24.00 4.24
C ALA A 285 -7.26 22.72 3.40
N PHE A 286 -6.09 22.09 3.24
CA PHE A 286 -5.96 20.84 2.49
C PHE A 286 -6.56 19.65 3.26
N LYS A 287 -6.33 19.57 4.57
CA LYS A 287 -7.03 18.60 5.44
C LYS A 287 -8.56 18.73 5.32
N ASN A 288 -9.10 19.95 5.36
CA ASN A 288 -10.54 20.19 5.23
C ASN A 288 -11.08 19.79 3.84
N LEU A 289 -10.31 20.05 2.79
CA LEU A 289 -10.60 19.61 1.43
C LEU A 289 -10.70 18.08 1.33
N LEU A 290 -9.75 17.35 1.92
CA LEU A 290 -9.74 15.88 1.94
C LEU A 290 -10.89 15.29 2.78
N ASN A 291 -11.29 15.99 3.84
CA ASN A 291 -12.42 15.59 4.67
C ASN A 291 -13.73 15.66 3.88
N HIS A 292 -13.86 16.59 2.94
CA HIS A 292 -15.03 16.73 2.06
C HIS A 292 -16.37 16.67 2.83
N GLY A 293 -16.47 17.41 3.93
CA GLY A 293 -17.65 17.44 4.81
C GLY A 293 -17.70 16.34 5.90
N ALA A 294 -16.75 15.39 5.91
CA ALA A 294 -16.57 14.42 7.00
C ALA A 294 -15.55 14.90 8.05
N SER A 295 -15.41 14.17 9.15
CA SER A 295 -14.37 14.39 10.19
C SER A 295 -13.49 13.15 10.34
N VAL A 296 -12.81 12.79 9.25
CA VAL A 296 -11.92 11.61 9.18
C VAL A 296 -10.49 11.99 9.53
N TRP A 297 -10.02 13.11 8.97
CA TRP A 297 -8.64 13.57 9.03
C TRP A 297 -8.45 14.67 10.08
N GLY A 298 -7.47 14.47 10.95
CA GLY A 298 -6.89 15.47 11.83
C GLY A 298 -5.56 15.97 11.26
N ARG A 299 -5.02 17.06 11.80
CA ARG A 299 -3.68 17.58 11.48
C ARG A 299 -2.98 18.03 12.73
N ASP A 300 -1.71 17.68 12.85
CA ASP A 300 -0.83 17.97 13.98
C ASP A 300 0.61 17.91 13.45
N SER A 301 1.42 18.96 13.67
CA SER A 301 2.78 19.03 13.15
C SER A 301 3.70 17.94 13.70
N GLY A 302 3.37 17.36 14.86
CA GLY A 302 4.12 16.26 15.46
C GLY A 302 3.80 14.89 14.85
N LYS A 303 2.69 14.76 14.11
CA LYS A 303 2.18 13.47 13.61
C LYS A 303 2.31 13.38 12.11
N ASN A 304 2.65 12.19 11.62
CA ASN A 304 2.67 11.88 10.19
C ASN A 304 3.38 12.95 9.34
N ASP A 305 4.50 13.49 9.85
CA ASP A 305 5.27 14.54 9.17
C ASP A 305 4.41 15.78 8.82
N GLY A 306 3.50 16.16 9.71
CA GLY A 306 2.57 17.28 9.55
C GLY A 306 1.46 17.06 8.52
N LEU A 307 1.45 15.92 7.82
CA LEU A 307 0.37 15.54 6.92
C LEU A 307 -0.87 15.08 7.70
N PRO A 308 -2.06 15.08 7.07
CA PRO A 308 -3.27 14.52 7.65
C PRO A 308 -3.08 13.14 8.30
N TYR A 309 -3.75 12.89 9.43
CA TYR A 309 -3.77 11.57 10.10
C TYR A 309 -5.20 11.16 10.45
N ILE A 310 -5.47 9.86 10.58
CA ILE A 310 -6.83 9.37 10.88
C ILE A 310 -7.18 9.72 12.33
N ILE A 311 -8.25 10.48 12.55
CA ILE A 311 -8.75 10.79 13.89
C ILE A 311 -9.17 9.50 14.58
N GLY A 312 -8.65 9.25 15.77
CA GLY A 312 -9.02 8.13 16.62
C GLY A 312 -8.13 6.90 16.47
N VAL A 313 -7.65 6.57 15.27
CA VAL A 313 -6.84 5.34 15.05
C VAL A 313 -5.38 5.57 15.45
N GLY A 314 -4.95 4.88 16.49
CA GLY A 314 -3.55 4.64 16.80
C GLY A 314 -2.69 5.90 16.92
N VAL A 315 -3.18 6.90 17.64
CA VAL A 315 -2.53 8.22 17.75
C VAL A 315 -1.06 8.08 18.22
N GLY A 316 -0.10 8.41 17.34
CA GLY A 316 1.28 8.78 17.69
C GLY A 316 2.41 7.85 17.23
N ARG A 317 3.19 8.25 16.21
CA ARG A 317 4.11 9.37 16.44
C ARG A 317 3.60 10.56 15.65
#